data_AF-A0AAD7YQ58-F1
#
_entry.id   AF-A0AAD7YQ58-F1
#
_cell.length_a   1.000
_cell.length_b   1.000
_cell.length_c   1.000
_cell.angle_alpha   90.00
_cell.angle_beta   90.00
_cell.angle_gamma   90.00
#
_symmetry.space_group_name_H-M   'P 1'
#
loop_
_entity.id
_entity.type
_entity.pdbx_description
1 polymer ?
#
loop_
_entity_poly.entity_id
_entity_poly.type
_entity_poly.pdbx_seq_one_letter_code
_entity_poly.pdbx_strand_id
1 'polypeptide(L)'
;MRDVAVLVQFALLENRSGSRERAEALFEQVLAVYPARVDVCSVYVDMLLKNQDHDHVRQVMERITSQKLPARKMKILYKKWIEVEEKIGEQEQVDRIRQRAMEYIEKAKF
;
A
#
# COMPACT_ATOMS: atom_id res chain seq x y z
N MET A 1 -3.06 4.35 21.02
CA MET A 1 -2.77 4.49 19.57
C MET A 1 -1.65 5.52 19.31
N ARG A 2 -0.57 5.55 20.11
CA ARG A 2 0.58 6.45 19.86
C ARG A 2 1.75 5.71 19.18
N ASP A 3 1.70 4.38 19.14
CA ASP A 3 2.85 3.54 18.79
C ASP A 3 3.02 3.35 17.27
N VAL A 4 1.92 3.30 16.51
CA VAL A 4 1.99 3.06 15.05
C VAL A 4 2.74 4.17 14.31
N ALA A 5 2.51 5.43 14.69
CA ALA A 5 3.21 6.55 14.08
C ALA A 5 4.72 6.50 14.36
N VAL A 6 5.11 6.11 15.58
CA VAL A 6 6.52 5.92 15.96
C VAL A 6 7.13 4.76 15.18
N LEU A 7 6.43 3.63 15.04
CA LEU A 7 6.89 2.49 14.25
C LEU A 7 7.10 2.86 12.78
N VAL A 8 6.20 3.64 12.18
CA VAL A 8 6.36 4.14 10.80
C VAL A 8 7.57 5.06 10.67
N GLN A 9 7.76 6.00 11.60
CA GLN A 9 8.93 6.87 11.60
C GLN A 9 10.23 6.08 11.79
N PHE A 10 10.21 5.07 12.66
CA PHE A 10 11.34 4.19 12.90
C PHE A 10 11.68 3.35 11.67
N ALA A 11 10.68 2.76 11.00
CA ALA A 11 10.87 2.03 9.76
C ALA A 11 11.41 2.93 8.64
N LEU A 12 10.93 4.17 8.54
CA LEU A 12 11.48 5.16 7.60
C LEU A 12 12.92 5.55 7.90
N LEU A 13 13.28 5.63 9.18
CA LEU A 13 14.64 5.91 9.62
C LEU A 13 15.56 4.72 9.28
N GLU A 14 15.14 3.49 9.59
CA GLU A 14 15.84 2.26 9.22
C GLU A 14 16.05 2.16 7.70
N ASN A 15 15.07 2.56 6.88
CA ASN A 15 15.24 2.58 5.42
C ASN A 15 16.26 3.63 4.94
N ARG A 16 16.52 4.70 5.72
CA ARG A 16 17.47 5.77 5.35
C ARG A 16 18.88 5.52 5.87
N SER A 17 19.03 5.03 7.09
CA SER A 17 20.32 4.90 7.79
C SER A 17 20.74 3.47 8.06
N GLY A 18 19.79 2.53 8.00
CA GLY A 18 19.98 1.13 8.39
C GLY A 18 19.83 0.18 7.21
N SER A 19 19.21 -0.97 7.49
CA SER A 19 19.00 -2.04 6.51
C SER A 19 17.57 -1.99 5.99
N ARG A 20 17.41 -1.92 4.67
CA ARG A 20 16.12 -1.95 3.98
C ARG A 20 15.23 -3.11 4.44
N GLU A 21 15.79 -4.30 4.59
CA GLU A 21 15.08 -5.50 5.03
C GLU A 21 14.44 -5.32 6.43
N ARG A 22 15.10 -4.57 7.32
CA ARG A 22 14.55 -4.26 8.65
C ARG A 22 13.37 -3.31 8.57
N ALA A 23 13.44 -2.32 7.68
CA ALA A 23 12.31 -1.42 7.43
C ALA A 23 11.11 -2.17 6.85
N GLU A 24 11.33 -3.09 5.91
CA GLU A 24 10.26 -3.94 5.34
C GLU A 24 9.64 -4.84 6.40
N ALA A 25 10.45 -5.53 7.20
CA ALA A 25 9.96 -6.38 8.28
C ALA A 25 9.09 -5.60 9.29
N LEU A 26 9.48 -4.37 9.62
CA LEU A 26 8.69 -3.49 10.48
C LEU A 26 7.36 -3.08 9.83
N PHE A 27 7.37 -2.68 8.56
CA PHE A 27 6.14 -2.34 7.84
C PHE A 27 5.20 -3.53 7.71
N GLU A 28 5.72 -4.71 7.41
CA GLU A 28 4.96 -5.96 7.37
C GLU A 28 4.32 -6.28 8.72
N GLN A 29 5.09 -6.15 9.81
CA GLN A 29 4.56 -6.34 11.16
C GLN A 29 3.45 -5.32 11.48
N VAL A 30 3.63 -4.06 11.12
CA VAL A 30 2.62 -3.01 11.36
C VAL A 30 1.36 -3.28 10.53
N LEU A 31 1.49 -3.70 9.28
CA LEU A 31 0.34 -4.02 8.42
C LEU A 31 -0.36 -5.31 8.82
N ALA A 32 0.36 -6.28 9.38
CA ALA A 32 -0.23 -7.49 9.96
C ALA A 32 -1.12 -7.15 11.18
N VAL A 33 -0.68 -6.22 12.04
CA VAL A 33 -1.44 -5.80 13.23
C VAL A 33 -2.50 -4.74 12.91
N TYR A 34 -2.20 -3.81 12.01
CA TYR A 34 -3.06 -2.67 11.65
C TYR A 34 -3.35 -2.60 10.14
N PRO A 35 -4.03 -3.62 9.59
CA PRO A 35 -4.33 -3.70 8.16
C PRO A 35 -5.08 -2.48 7.62
N ALA A 36 -6.00 -1.92 8.42
CA ALA A 36 -6.86 -0.81 8.00
C ALA A 36 -6.20 0.58 7.97
N ARG A 37 -4.89 0.68 8.22
CA ARG A 37 -4.13 1.95 8.21
C ARG A 37 -3.59 2.24 6.81
N VAL A 38 -4.43 2.86 5.98
CA VAL A 38 -4.06 3.33 4.63
C VAL A 38 -2.88 4.32 4.64
N ASP A 39 -2.72 5.09 5.71
CA ASP A 39 -1.59 6.01 5.85
C ASP A 39 -0.25 5.25 5.88
N VAL A 40 -0.19 4.13 6.62
CA VAL A 40 1.01 3.27 6.69
C VAL A 40 1.26 2.60 5.36
N CYS A 41 0.20 2.09 4.71
CA CYS A 41 0.27 1.50 3.38
C CYS A 41 0.91 2.44 2.38
N SER A 42 0.47 3.70 2.35
CA SER A 42 0.93 4.68 1.38
C SER A 42 2.43 4.92 1.53
N VAL A 43 2.90 5.06 2.78
CA VAL A 43 4.31 5.21 3.09
C VAL A 43 5.13 3.98 2.70
N TYR A 44 4.61 2.78 2.96
CA TYR A 44 5.31 1.54 2.64
C TYR A 44 5.42 1.33 1.12
N VAL A 45 4.34 1.59 0.37
CA VAL A 45 4.36 1.54 -1.10
C VAL A 45 5.33 2.56 -1.67
N ASP A 46 5.34 3.80 -1.17
CA ASP A 46 6.30 4.83 -1.60
C ASP A 46 7.75 4.40 -1.33
N MET A 47 8.00 3.67 -0.24
CA MET A 47 9.31 3.07 0.05
C MET A 47 9.67 1.97 -0.97
N LEU A 48 8.78 1.00 -1.19
CA LEU A 48 9.02 -0.09 -2.14
C LEU A 48 9.22 0.42 -3.58
N LEU A 49 8.57 1.51 -3.95
CA LEU A 49 8.76 2.15 -5.26
C LEU A 49 10.13 2.77 -5.44
N LYS A 50 10.66 3.43 -4.41
CA LYS A 50 12.04 3.93 -4.44
C LYS A 50 13.05 2.81 -4.64
N ASN A 51 12.68 1.62 -4.17
CA ASN A 51 13.49 0.43 -4.24
C ASN A 51 13.27 -0.37 -5.54
N GLN A 52 12.35 0.04 -6.41
CA GLN A 52 11.97 -0.65 -7.67
C GLN A 52 11.41 -2.06 -7.46
N ASP A 53 10.87 -2.34 -6.27
CA ASP A 53 10.27 -3.63 -5.93
C ASP A 53 8.78 -3.67 -6.30
N HIS A 54 8.51 -3.74 -7.60
CA HIS A 54 7.16 -3.68 -8.15
C HIS A 54 6.28 -4.87 -7.69
N ASP A 55 6.86 -6.05 -7.54
CA ASP A 55 6.11 -7.24 -7.10
C ASP A 55 5.60 -7.10 -5.66
N HIS A 56 6.44 -6.59 -4.75
CA HIS A 56 6.05 -6.33 -3.37
C HIS A 56 4.99 -5.24 -3.28
N VAL A 57 5.09 -4.17 -4.09
CA VAL A 57 4.04 -3.14 -4.17
C VAL A 57 2.69 -3.78 -4.49
N ARG A 58 2.64 -4.66 -5.50
CA ARG A 58 1.40 -5.34 -5.91
C ARG A 58 0.84 -6.22 -4.80
N GLN A 59 1.68 -7.04 -4.15
CA GLN A 59 1.26 -7.90 -3.05
C GLN A 59 0.66 -7.10 -1.89
N VAL A 60 1.30 -5.99 -1.51
CA VAL A 60 0.83 -5.11 -0.43
C VAL A 60 -0.51 -4.48 -0.79
N MET A 61 -0.63 -3.96 -2.01
CA MET A 61 -1.85 -3.31 -2.48
C MET A 61 -3.01 -4.30 -2.63
N GLU A 62 -2.77 -5.51 -3.16
CA GLU A 62 -3.76 -6.59 -3.22
C GLU A 62 -4.24 -6.99 -1.83
N ARG A 63 -3.32 -7.15 -0.88
CA ARG A 63 -3.67 -7.51 0.51
C ARG A 63 -4.55 -6.46 1.16
N ILE A 64 -4.28 -5.18 0.94
CA ILE A 64 -5.01 -4.09 1.59
C ILE A 64 -6.36 -3.84 0.89
N THR A 65 -6.39 -3.97 -0.43
CA THR A 65 -7.65 -3.90 -1.20
C THR A 65 -8.58 -5.09 -0.96
N SER A 66 -8.03 -6.23 -0.54
CA SER A 66 -8.82 -7.40 -0.10
C SER A 66 -9.48 -7.20 1.27
N GLN A 67 -9.11 -6.17 2.02
CA GLN A 67 -9.69 -5.89 3.33
C GLN A 67 -11.00 -5.12 3.22
N LYS A 68 -11.81 -5.22 4.27
CA LYS A 68 -13.05 -4.44 4.40
C LYS A 68 -12.70 -3.01 4.81
N LEU A 69 -12.52 -2.14 3.82
CA LEU A 69 -12.25 -0.72 4.03
C LEU A 69 -13.42 0.13 3.53
N PRO A 70 -13.68 1.30 4.16
CA PRO A 70 -14.68 2.23 3.66
C PRO A 70 -14.40 2.61 2.21
N ALA A 71 -15.44 2.67 1.38
CA ALA A 71 -15.33 2.98 -0.05
C ALA A 71 -14.51 4.26 -0.34
N ARG A 72 -14.61 5.27 0.53
CA ARG A 72 -13.81 6.50 0.44
C ARG A 72 -12.30 6.23 0.48
N LYS A 73 -11.84 5.37 1.40
CA LYS A 73 -10.43 5.01 1.55
C LYS A 73 -9.95 4.12 0.42
N MET A 74 -10.79 3.17 -0.01
CA MET A 74 -10.49 2.29 -1.14
C MET A 74 -10.29 3.07 -2.43
N LYS A 75 -11.13 4.06 -2.71
CA LYS A 75 -10.96 4.94 -3.87
C LYS A 75 -9.60 5.65 -3.88
N ILE A 76 -9.14 6.14 -2.72
CA ILE A 76 -7.84 6.81 -2.59
C ILE A 76 -6.70 5.81 -2.85
N LEU A 77 -6.81 4.61 -2.27
CA LEU A 77 -5.81 3.54 -2.42
C LEU A 77 -5.68 3.09 -3.87
N TYR A 78 -6.80 2.78 -4.54
CA TYR A 78 -6.81 2.38 -5.94
C TYR A 78 -6.26 3.48 -6.86
N LYS A 79 -6.61 4.75 -6.61
CA LYS A 79 -6.06 5.88 -7.37
C LYS A 79 -4.53 5.93 -7.23
N LYS A 80 -4.01 5.84 -6.00
CA LYS A 80 -2.58 5.79 -5.74
C LYS A 80 -1.92 4.60 -6.43
N TRP A 81 -2.56 3.42 -6.43
CA TRP A 81 -2.04 2.23 -7.12
C TRP A 81 -1.89 2.46 -8.62
N ILE A 82 -2.91 3.03 -9.25
CA ILE A 82 -2.90 3.33 -10.68
C ILE A 82 -1.78 4.32 -11.00
N GLU A 83 -1.66 5.42 -10.25
CA GLU A 83 -0.58 6.40 -10.43
C GLU A 83 0.82 5.76 -10.28
N VAL A 84 0.91 4.72 -9.47
CA VAL A 84 2.14 3.97 -9.25
C VAL A 84 2.45 3.05 -10.43
N GLU A 85 1.51 2.21 -10.87
CA GLU A 85 1.72 1.31 -12.02
C GLU A 85 1.91 2.09 -13.33
N GLU A 86 1.24 3.24 -13.48
CA GLU A 86 1.46 4.17 -14.60
C GLU A 86 2.91 4.68 -14.63
N LYS A 87 3.53 4.92 -13.47
CA LYS A 87 4.95 5.29 -13.37
C LYS A 87 5.89 4.13 -13.66
N ILE A 88 5.48 2.91 -13.34
CA ILE A 88 6.24 1.69 -13.64
C ILE A 88 6.20 1.39 -15.15
N GLY A 89 5.10 1.74 -15.82
CA GLY A 89 4.90 1.56 -17.26
C GLY A 89 4.01 0.35 -17.62
N GLU A 90 3.39 -0.28 -16.62
CA GLU A 90 2.60 -1.51 -16.77
C GLU A 90 1.12 -1.21 -17.01
N GLN A 91 0.78 -0.84 -18.24
CA GLN A 91 -0.59 -0.44 -18.62
C GLN A 91 -1.62 -1.56 -18.42
N GLU A 92 -1.26 -2.81 -18.67
CA GLU A 92 -2.15 -3.96 -18.45
C GLU A 92 -2.56 -4.08 -16.97
N GLN A 93 -1.63 -3.86 -16.04
CA GLN A 93 -1.94 -3.87 -14.62
C GLN A 93 -2.83 -2.69 -14.23
N VAL A 94 -2.57 -1.50 -14.79
CA VAL A 94 -3.41 -0.31 -14.57
C VAL A 94 -4.88 -0.59 -14.91
N ASP A 95 -5.14 -1.19 -16.07
CA ASP A 95 -6.52 -1.47 -16.50
C ASP A 95 -7.19 -2.55 -15.65
N ARG A 96 -6.47 -3.60 -15.26
CA ARG A 96 -6.96 -4.61 -14.32
C ARG A 96 -7.31 -4.00 -12.96
N ILE A 97 -6.47 -3.10 -12.45
CA ILE A 97 -6.69 -2.43 -11.17
C ILE A 97 -7.90 -1.48 -11.26
N ARG A 98 -8.05 -0.75 -12.37
CA ARG A 98 -9.23 0.12 -12.61
C ARG A 98 -10.52 -0.69 -12.59
N GLN A 99 -10.57 -1.83 -13.28
CA GLN A 99 -11.75 -2.71 -13.28
C GLN A 99 -12.07 -3.22 -11.87
N ARG A 100 -11.06 -3.76 -11.15
CA ARG A 100 -11.21 -4.20 -9.76
C ARG A 100 -11.69 -3.09 -8.83
N ALA A 101 -11.19 -1.87 -9.02
CA ALA A 101 -11.62 -0.70 -8.25
C ALA A 101 -13.09 -0.38 -8.47
N MET A 102 -13.58 -0.42 -9.72
CA MET A 102 -14.98 -0.19 -10.05
C MET A 102 -15.88 -1.26 -9.45
N GLU A 103 -15.53 -2.54 -9.62
CA GLU A 103 -16.27 -3.66 -9.04
C GLU A 103 -16.35 -3.57 -7.51
N TYR A 104 -15.25 -3.19 -6.86
CA TYR A 104 -15.23 -3.05 -5.41
C TYR A 104 -16.12 -1.89 -4.95
N ILE A 105 -16.09 -0.74 -5.64
CA ILE A 105 -16.95 0.41 -5.30
C ILE A 105 -18.42 0.07 -5.54
N GLU A 106 -18.74 -0.67 -6.60
CA GLU A 106 -20.09 -1.12 -6.90
C GLU A 106 -20.62 -2.08 -5.84
N LYS A 107 -19.82 -3.09 -5.46
CA LYS A 107 -20.16 -4.03 -4.37
C LYS A 107 -20.27 -3.33 -3.01
N ALA A 108 -19.48 -2.29 -2.76
CA ALA A 108 -19.50 -1.54 -1.51
C ALA A 108 -20.65 -0.51 -1.40
N LYS A 109 -21.44 -0.32 -2.46
CA LYS A 109 -22.66 0.53 -2.46
C LYS A 109 -23.92 -0.22 -2.01
N PHE A 110 -23.83 -1.51 -1.74
CA PHE A 110 -24.93 -2.37 -1.27
C PHE A 110 -24.73 -2.79 0.19
#